data_AF-A0A7W0WSJ4-F1
#
_entry.id   AF-A0A7W0WSJ4-F1
#
_cell.length_a   1.000
_cell.length_b   1.000
_cell.length_c   1.000
_cell.angle_alpha   90.00
_cell.angle_beta   90.00
_cell.angle_gamma   90.00
#
_symmetry.space_group_name_H-M   'P 1'
#
loop_
_entity.id
_entity.type
_entity.pdbx_description
1 polymer ?
#
loop_
_entity_poly.entity_id
_entity_poly.type
_entity_poly.pdbx_seq_one_letter_code
_entity_poly.pdbx_strand_id
1 'polypeptide(L)'
;MRRAYLIAIVLLGCERASEQPTPPPPRDAQIDAPGDARVDPARIEALDRLYTYFATTPRKRSPVEANEQLTHAYREWIFAYGYARAGKPARTAELVMTAKSRLEHVADDPVHAALASAYAARVTAALAGKPATESLPAGVESQLALLDRVERYKVDRLRESSRVLGPPEVVDAIGAFSRRIKDARGADFDKLQGVVDPDERAKILSQILENAAKVEEDERVNLLDGALAEAERMPAGLAKRVLATAIAQIELAPAAKRGRVYARAIAVAAMSDLARLPQLVEQAGPALVQLVDWELARALEVLVRSIGRTHRTELAAIWKQLEAKALDTKQKPDDAVPRLRAAYAAGLVQLGDPRAKEMLAAIEKAGDSRSISYRLELSRTLVLAYAQLPSDEALAAIERVARQFPSISDSFSTNSHYAKSVLELMDTVVVGVVDE
;
A
#
# COMPACT_ATOMS: atom_id res chain seq x y z
N MET A 1 -21.24 36.73 -12.65
CA MET A 1 -21.11 37.03 -11.21
C MET A 1 -21.90 36.04 -10.32
N ARG A 2 -21.63 34.72 -10.37
CA ARG A 2 -22.24 33.70 -9.47
C ARG A 2 -21.33 32.47 -9.27
N ARG A 3 -20.05 32.67 -8.91
CA ARG A 3 -19.10 31.56 -8.64
C ARG A 3 -18.07 31.84 -7.52
N ALA A 4 -18.41 32.70 -6.55
CA ALA A 4 -17.45 33.10 -5.49
C ALA A 4 -17.84 32.68 -4.05
N TYR A 5 -18.93 31.93 -3.84
CA TYR A 5 -19.54 31.80 -2.51
C TYR A 5 -19.36 30.46 -1.78
N LEU A 6 -18.48 29.54 -2.22
CA LEU A 6 -18.35 28.22 -1.58
C LEU A 6 -17.02 27.92 -0.89
N ILE A 7 -16.07 28.86 -0.81
CA ILE A 7 -14.72 28.59 -0.26
C ILE A 7 -14.45 29.28 1.09
N ALA A 8 -15.32 30.19 1.54
CA ALA A 8 -15.05 31.02 2.72
C ALA A 8 -15.50 30.47 4.09
N ILE A 9 -16.13 29.29 4.16
CA ILE A 9 -16.72 28.80 5.43
C ILE A 9 -15.75 27.96 6.30
N VAL A 10 -14.57 27.59 5.80
CA VAL A 10 -13.61 26.75 6.57
C VAL A 10 -12.54 27.57 7.31
N LEU A 11 -12.44 28.90 7.10
CA LEU A 11 -11.28 29.68 7.57
C LEU A 11 -11.53 30.74 8.66
N LEU A 12 -12.73 30.83 9.26
CA LEU A 12 -13.05 31.92 10.20
C LEU A 12 -13.39 31.47 11.65
N GLY A 13 -12.85 30.35 12.13
CA GLY A 13 -13.27 29.76 13.41
C GLY A 13 -12.21 29.25 14.37
N CYS A 14 -10.94 29.66 14.31
CA CYS A 14 -9.90 29.12 15.21
C CYS A 14 -8.90 30.19 15.70
N GLU A 15 -9.36 31.17 16.48
CA GLU A 15 -8.52 31.93 17.43
C GLU A 15 -9.03 31.71 18.86
N ARG A 16 -9.20 30.45 19.28
CA ARG A 16 -9.22 30.12 20.70
C ARG A 16 -7.82 29.66 21.08
N ALA A 17 -7.22 30.33 22.07
CA ALA A 17 -6.02 29.84 22.74
C ALA A 17 -6.33 28.42 23.25
N SER A 18 -5.86 27.40 22.54
CA SER A 18 -6.05 26.02 22.91
C SER A 18 -5.07 25.69 24.02
N GLU A 19 -5.60 25.35 25.20
CA GLU A 19 -4.95 24.36 26.03
C GLU A 19 -4.71 23.16 25.11
N GLN A 20 -3.45 22.87 24.78
CA GLN A 20 -3.12 21.69 24.01
C GLN A 20 -3.62 20.50 24.84
N PRO A 21 -4.63 19.73 24.36
CA PRO A 21 -5.05 18.55 25.07
C PRO A 21 -3.81 17.68 25.25
N THR A 22 -3.49 17.34 26.50
CA THR A 22 -2.43 16.37 26.79
C THR A 22 -2.67 15.17 25.88
N PRO A 23 -1.69 14.80 25.03
CA PRO A 23 -1.88 13.71 24.10
C PRO A 23 -2.30 12.47 24.90
N PRO A 24 -3.30 11.70 24.43
CA PRO A 24 -3.67 10.46 25.11
C PRO A 24 -2.39 9.64 25.31
N PRO A 25 -2.25 8.96 26.47
CA PRO A 25 -1.08 8.11 26.70
C PRO A 25 -0.90 7.21 25.47
N PRO A 26 0.35 7.00 25.02
CA PRO A 26 0.60 6.09 23.91
C PRO A 26 -0.18 4.81 24.21
N ARG A 27 -0.96 4.32 23.25
CA ARG A 27 -1.45 2.95 23.34
C ARG A 27 -0.19 2.13 23.49
N ASP A 28 0.10 1.68 24.70
CA ASP A 28 1.13 0.68 24.93
C ASP A 28 0.75 -0.43 23.98
N ALA A 29 1.52 -0.56 22.91
CA ALA A 29 1.41 -1.67 22.00
C ALA A 29 1.86 -2.88 22.81
N GLN A 30 0.98 -3.37 23.69
CA GLN A 30 0.89 -4.79 23.95
C GLN A 30 0.61 -5.39 22.58
N ILE A 31 1.70 -5.65 21.85
CA ILE A 31 1.71 -6.56 20.73
C ILE A 31 1.37 -7.89 21.40
N ASP A 32 0.06 -8.14 21.55
CA ASP A 32 -0.45 -9.41 22.02
C ASP A 32 0.29 -10.48 21.23
N ALA A 33 0.89 -11.44 21.94
CA ALA A 33 1.60 -12.53 21.29
C ALA A 33 0.68 -13.14 20.21
N PRO A 34 1.20 -13.48 19.01
CA PRO A 34 0.40 -13.83 17.82
C PRO A 34 -0.38 -15.16 17.91
N GLY A 35 -0.83 -15.57 19.10
CA GLY A 35 -1.33 -16.90 19.41
C GLY A 35 -2.84 -17.10 19.38
N ASP A 36 -3.65 -16.06 19.48
CA ASP A 36 -5.11 -16.17 19.30
C ASP A 36 -5.58 -14.95 18.52
N ALA A 37 -5.66 -15.08 17.19
CA ALA A 37 -6.40 -14.13 16.37
C ALA A 37 -7.85 -14.15 16.87
N ARG A 38 -8.15 -13.26 17.83
CA ARG A 38 -9.50 -13.13 18.37
C ARG A 38 -10.40 -12.81 17.19
N VAL A 39 -11.32 -13.74 16.94
CA VAL A 39 -12.42 -13.56 16.01
C VAL A 39 -13.09 -12.23 16.36
N ASP A 40 -12.94 -11.23 15.50
CA ASP A 40 -13.62 -9.93 15.64
C ASP A 40 -14.95 -9.98 14.86
N PRO A 41 -16.10 -10.11 15.54
CA PRO A 41 -17.38 -10.24 14.88
C PRO A 41 -17.72 -9.03 14.01
N ALA A 42 -17.28 -7.83 14.38
CA ALA A 42 -17.60 -6.60 13.64
C ALA A 42 -16.89 -6.59 12.28
N ARG A 43 -15.63 -7.04 12.22
CA ARG A 43 -14.89 -7.21 10.95
C ARG A 43 -15.51 -8.25 10.05
N ILE A 44 -15.94 -9.38 10.61
CA ILE A 44 -16.61 -10.44 9.86
C ILE A 44 -17.90 -9.91 9.23
N GLU A 45 -18.72 -9.20 10.02
CA GLU A 45 -19.95 -8.61 9.52
C GLU A 45 -19.67 -7.57 8.41
N ALA A 46 -18.64 -6.73 8.58
CA ALA A 46 -18.21 -5.79 7.54
C ALA A 46 -17.77 -6.51 6.26
N LEU A 47 -17.02 -7.61 6.36
CA LEU A 47 -16.65 -8.45 5.22
C LEU A 47 -17.88 -9.05 4.54
N ASP A 48 -18.88 -9.54 5.29
CA ASP A 48 -20.12 -10.09 4.72
C ASP A 48 -20.92 -9.03 3.94
N ARG A 49 -21.02 -7.82 4.50
CA ARG A 49 -21.68 -6.68 3.83
C ARG A 49 -20.95 -6.27 2.55
N LEU A 50 -19.62 -6.15 2.60
CA LEU A 50 -18.80 -5.83 1.43
C LEU A 50 -18.87 -6.93 0.37
N TYR A 51 -18.81 -8.20 0.77
CA TYR A 51 -18.93 -9.35 -0.12
C TYR A 51 -20.25 -9.31 -0.89
N THR A 52 -21.35 -9.09 -0.17
CA THR A 52 -22.70 -8.96 -0.74
C THR A 52 -22.81 -7.75 -1.66
N TYR A 53 -22.27 -6.61 -1.23
CA TYR A 53 -22.26 -5.38 -2.03
C TYR A 53 -21.55 -5.61 -3.38
N PHE A 54 -20.33 -6.13 -3.37
CA PHE A 54 -19.59 -6.38 -4.62
C PHE A 54 -20.18 -7.50 -5.47
N ALA A 55 -20.92 -8.44 -4.88
CA ALA A 55 -21.66 -9.45 -5.64
C ALA A 55 -22.89 -8.90 -6.36
N THR A 56 -23.42 -7.76 -5.91
CA THR A 56 -24.65 -7.14 -6.45
C THR A 56 -24.40 -5.82 -7.16
N THR A 57 -23.19 -5.27 -7.07
CA THR A 57 -22.82 -4.01 -7.75
C THR A 57 -22.81 -4.22 -9.27
N PRO A 58 -23.59 -3.45 -10.04
CA PRO A 58 -23.64 -3.61 -11.48
C PRO A 58 -22.29 -3.23 -12.12
N ARG A 59 -21.92 -3.97 -13.16
CA ARG A 59 -20.72 -3.73 -13.95
C ARG A 59 -21.08 -3.16 -15.32
N LYS A 60 -20.46 -2.04 -15.68
CA LYS A 60 -20.53 -1.54 -17.05
C LYS A 60 -19.41 -2.19 -17.86
N ARG A 61 -19.78 -3.18 -18.68
CA ARG A 61 -18.80 -3.95 -19.45
C ARG A 61 -18.20 -3.15 -20.60
N SER A 62 -16.88 -3.22 -20.74
CA SER A 62 -16.20 -2.81 -21.98
C SER A 62 -16.08 -4.00 -22.94
N PRO A 63 -16.12 -3.81 -24.27
CA PRO A 63 -15.94 -4.90 -25.23
C PRO A 63 -14.60 -5.64 -25.12
N VAL A 64 -13.58 -4.96 -24.58
CA VAL A 64 -12.23 -5.51 -24.38
C VAL A 64 -11.99 -6.05 -22.97
N GLU A 65 -13.01 -6.03 -22.11
CA GLU A 65 -12.88 -6.48 -20.73
C GLU A 65 -12.89 -8.00 -20.64
N ALA A 66 -12.11 -8.53 -19.70
CA ALA A 66 -12.10 -9.93 -19.33
C ALA A 66 -13.51 -10.47 -19.04
N ASN A 67 -13.68 -11.78 -19.19
CA ASN A 67 -14.90 -12.45 -18.75
C ASN A 67 -15.15 -12.15 -17.26
N GLU A 68 -16.36 -11.70 -16.95
CA GLU A 68 -16.78 -11.33 -15.61
C GLU A 68 -16.56 -12.46 -14.59
N GLN A 69 -16.76 -13.71 -15.00
CA GLN A 69 -16.57 -14.88 -14.14
C GLN A 69 -15.12 -15.05 -13.67
N LEU A 70 -14.14 -14.66 -14.51
CA LEU A 70 -12.72 -14.67 -14.14
C LEU A 70 -12.42 -13.62 -13.07
N THR A 71 -13.01 -12.43 -13.21
CA THR A 71 -12.90 -11.39 -12.17
C THR A 71 -13.55 -11.84 -10.86
N HIS A 72 -14.71 -12.51 -10.93
CA HIS A 72 -15.38 -13.05 -9.74
C HIS A 72 -14.54 -14.11 -9.02
N ALA A 73 -13.77 -14.94 -9.74
CA ALA A 73 -12.86 -15.87 -9.10
C ALA A 73 -11.81 -15.16 -8.22
N TYR A 74 -11.25 -14.04 -8.69
CA TYR A 74 -10.30 -13.26 -7.91
C TYR A 74 -10.94 -12.48 -6.76
N ARG A 75 -12.21 -12.06 -6.88
CA ARG A 75 -12.98 -11.58 -5.73
C ARG A 75 -13.03 -12.64 -4.63
N GLU A 76 -13.32 -13.89 -4.98
CA GLU A 76 -13.35 -14.98 -3.98
C GLU A 76 -12.00 -15.15 -3.28
N TRP A 77 -10.89 -15.06 -4.02
CA TRP A 77 -9.54 -15.12 -3.43
C TRP A 77 -9.27 -13.96 -2.47
N ILE A 78 -9.60 -12.72 -2.84
CA ILE A 78 -9.42 -11.53 -2.00
C ILE A 78 -10.23 -11.66 -0.70
N PHE A 79 -11.50 -12.06 -0.78
CA PHE A 79 -12.33 -12.24 0.41
C PHE A 79 -11.90 -13.46 1.24
N ALA A 80 -11.45 -14.55 0.61
CA ALA A 80 -10.89 -15.69 1.33
C ALA A 80 -9.70 -15.26 2.22
N TYR A 81 -8.84 -14.37 1.72
CA TYR A 81 -7.77 -13.77 2.49
C TYR A 81 -8.30 -12.91 3.66
N GLY A 82 -9.31 -12.07 3.41
CA GLY A 82 -9.96 -11.27 4.46
C GLY A 82 -10.53 -12.15 5.59
N TYR A 83 -11.30 -13.18 5.26
CA TYR A 83 -11.84 -14.12 6.24
C TYR A 83 -10.76 -14.93 6.95
N ALA A 84 -9.63 -15.24 6.28
CA ALA A 84 -8.51 -15.92 6.90
C ALA A 84 -7.89 -15.04 8.00
N ARG A 85 -7.66 -13.76 7.70
CA ARG A 85 -7.16 -12.78 8.68
C ARG A 85 -8.14 -12.50 9.81
N ALA A 86 -9.44 -12.62 9.56
CA ALA A 86 -10.50 -12.46 10.57
C ALA A 86 -10.81 -13.76 11.37
N GLY A 87 -10.03 -14.83 11.19
CA GLY A 87 -10.20 -16.08 11.94
C GLY A 87 -11.44 -16.91 11.54
N LYS A 88 -11.83 -16.90 10.26
CA LYS A 88 -12.97 -17.67 9.72
C LYS A 88 -12.53 -18.78 8.73
N PRO A 89 -11.84 -19.84 9.19
CA PRO A 89 -11.26 -20.86 8.30
C PRO A 89 -12.28 -21.60 7.43
N ALA A 90 -13.48 -21.90 7.94
CA ALA A 90 -14.52 -22.57 7.17
C ALA A 90 -15.00 -21.73 5.97
N ARG A 91 -15.27 -20.44 6.20
CA ARG A 91 -15.67 -19.51 5.13
C ARG A 91 -14.54 -19.28 4.13
N THR A 92 -13.30 -19.18 4.60
CA THR A 92 -12.11 -19.14 3.74
C THR A 92 -12.05 -20.36 2.82
N ALA A 93 -12.20 -21.57 3.34
CA ALA A 93 -12.14 -22.79 2.55
C ALA A 93 -13.22 -22.85 1.46
N GLU A 94 -14.45 -22.45 1.78
CA GLU A 94 -15.57 -22.37 0.82
C GLU A 94 -15.25 -21.41 -0.35
N LEU A 95 -14.75 -20.22 -0.04
CA LEU A 95 -14.40 -19.22 -1.06
C LEU A 95 -13.20 -19.68 -1.91
N VAL A 96 -12.18 -20.31 -1.31
CA VAL A 96 -11.06 -20.90 -2.05
C VAL A 96 -11.54 -21.96 -3.04
N MET A 97 -12.42 -22.87 -2.61
CA MET A 97 -12.98 -23.90 -3.48
C MET A 97 -13.79 -23.28 -4.63
N THR A 98 -14.62 -22.29 -4.33
CA THR A 98 -15.39 -21.53 -5.32
C THR A 98 -14.48 -20.82 -6.34
N ALA A 99 -13.41 -20.18 -5.86
CA ALA A 99 -12.43 -19.50 -6.70
C ALA A 99 -11.76 -20.47 -7.68
N LYS A 100 -11.34 -21.64 -7.18
CA LYS A 100 -10.72 -22.70 -8.00
C LYS A 100 -11.66 -23.24 -9.06
N SER A 101 -12.89 -23.59 -8.68
CA SER A 101 -13.89 -24.10 -9.63
C SER A 101 -14.19 -23.10 -10.76
N ARG A 102 -14.25 -21.80 -10.44
CA ARG A 102 -14.43 -20.75 -11.47
C ARG A 102 -13.27 -20.63 -12.45
N LEU A 103 -12.06 -21.02 -12.07
CA LEU A 103 -10.86 -20.98 -12.92
C LEU A 103 -10.56 -22.31 -13.62
N GLU A 104 -11.31 -23.39 -13.34
CA GLU A 104 -11.02 -24.74 -13.83
C GLU A 104 -10.92 -24.82 -15.37
N HIS A 105 -11.82 -24.14 -16.07
CA HIS A 105 -11.84 -24.07 -17.54
C HIS A 105 -10.67 -23.28 -18.17
N VAL A 106 -9.88 -22.56 -17.37
CA VAL A 106 -8.67 -21.83 -17.78
C VAL A 106 -7.46 -22.25 -16.94
N ALA A 107 -7.48 -23.45 -16.35
CA ALA A 107 -6.40 -23.92 -15.48
C ALA A 107 -5.04 -24.03 -16.18
N ASP A 108 -5.04 -24.27 -17.50
CA ASP A 108 -3.83 -24.33 -18.33
C ASP A 108 -3.27 -22.94 -18.69
N ASP A 109 -4.01 -21.86 -18.43
CA ASP A 109 -3.52 -20.50 -18.65
C ASP A 109 -2.48 -20.12 -17.56
N PRO A 110 -1.24 -19.79 -17.93
CA PRO A 110 -0.16 -19.60 -16.97
C PRO A 110 -0.35 -18.34 -16.10
N VAL A 111 -1.07 -17.31 -16.57
CA VAL A 111 -1.39 -16.11 -15.78
C VAL A 111 -2.37 -16.47 -14.68
N HIS A 112 -3.44 -17.20 -15.01
CA HIS A 112 -4.41 -17.67 -14.02
C HIS A 112 -3.79 -18.64 -13.02
N ALA A 113 -2.97 -19.59 -13.48
CA ALA A 113 -2.28 -20.54 -12.63
C ALA A 113 -1.34 -19.83 -11.64
N ALA A 114 -0.54 -18.87 -12.10
CA ALA A 114 0.40 -18.14 -11.24
C ALA A 114 -0.32 -17.27 -10.20
N LEU A 115 -1.38 -16.56 -10.59
CA LEU A 115 -2.17 -15.74 -9.68
C LEU A 115 -2.92 -16.58 -8.64
N ALA A 116 -3.51 -17.71 -9.04
CA ALA A 116 -4.18 -18.62 -8.12
C ALA A 116 -3.20 -19.21 -7.09
N SER A 117 -1.99 -19.61 -7.52
CA SER A 117 -0.93 -20.06 -6.62
C SER A 117 -0.51 -18.97 -5.62
N ALA A 118 -0.34 -17.73 -6.09
CA ALA A 118 0.05 -16.62 -5.23
C ALA A 118 -1.04 -16.27 -4.20
N TYR A 119 -2.31 -16.21 -4.60
CA TYR A 119 -3.42 -16.00 -3.66
C TYR A 119 -3.56 -17.16 -2.67
N ALA A 120 -3.44 -18.41 -3.11
CA ALA A 120 -3.49 -19.57 -2.23
C ALA A 120 -2.38 -19.53 -1.16
N ALA A 121 -1.16 -19.15 -1.54
CA ALA A 121 -0.07 -18.95 -0.61
C ALA A 121 -0.39 -17.85 0.41
N ARG A 122 -0.99 -16.73 -0.03
CA ARG A 122 -1.40 -15.62 0.84
C ARG A 122 -2.50 -15.98 1.82
N VAL A 123 -3.52 -16.71 1.36
CA VAL A 123 -4.59 -17.22 2.22
C VAL A 123 -4.02 -18.18 3.26
N THR A 124 -3.09 -19.06 2.86
CA THR A 124 -2.42 -19.99 3.79
C THR A 124 -1.59 -19.25 4.83
N ALA A 125 -0.81 -18.24 4.42
CA ALA A 125 -0.04 -17.40 5.33
C ALA A 125 -0.96 -16.64 6.31
N ALA A 126 -2.07 -16.09 5.82
CA ALA A 126 -3.08 -15.42 6.64
C ALA A 126 -3.72 -16.34 7.69
N LEU A 127 -4.09 -17.57 7.31
CA LEU A 127 -4.60 -18.58 8.25
C LEU A 127 -3.57 -18.95 9.32
N ALA A 128 -2.29 -18.92 8.97
CA ALA A 128 -1.18 -19.16 9.90
C ALA A 128 -0.79 -17.91 10.72
N GLY A 129 -1.56 -16.81 10.64
CA GLY A 129 -1.27 -15.57 11.37
C GLY A 129 -0.01 -14.84 10.90
N LYS A 130 0.50 -15.17 9.72
CA LYS A 130 1.73 -14.56 9.20
C LYS A 130 1.45 -13.19 8.60
N PRO A 131 2.41 -12.25 8.69
CA PRO A 131 2.23 -10.90 8.16
C PRO A 131 2.10 -10.91 6.63
N ALA A 132 1.31 -9.97 6.09
CA ALA A 132 1.17 -9.78 4.64
C ALA A 132 2.51 -9.47 3.94
N THR A 133 3.50 -8.97 4.68
CA THR A 133 4.84 -8.65 4.18
C THR A 133 5.76 -9.86 4.04
N GLU A 134 5.34 -11.07 4.42
CA GLU A 134 6.15 -12.28 4.20
C GLU A 134 6.33 -12.51 2.69
N SER A 135 7.54 -12.89 2.27
CA SER A 135 7.83 -13.26 0.88
C SER A 135 6.94 -14.41 0.40
N LEU A 136 6.69 -14.47 -0.91
CA LEU A 136 5.96 -15.59 -1.49
C LEU A 136 6.80 -16.88 -1.34
N PRO A 137 6.17 -18.07 -1.23
CA PRO A 137 6.91 -19.32 -1.21
C PRO A 137 7.76 -19.49 -2.47
N ALA A 138 8.96 -20.08 -2.33
CA ALA A 138 9.90 -20.26 -3.43
C ALA A 138 9.30 -20.96 -4.67
N GLY A 139 8.36 -21.88 -4.48
CA GLY A 139 7.63 -22.53 -5.58
C GLY A 139 6.77 -21.56 -6.40
N VAL A 140 6.13 -20.59 -5.74
CA VAL A 140 5.34 -19.54 -6.41
C VAL A 140 6.28 -18.55 -7.12
N GLU A 141 7.38 -18.15 -6.47
CA GLU A 141 8.39 -17.28 -7.11
C GLU A 141 8.99 -17.93 -8.36
N SER A 142 9.29 -19.23 -8.29
CA SER A 142 9.78 -20.02 -9.43
C SER A 142 8.75 -20.05 -10.56
N GLN A 143 7.46 -20.24 -10.25
CA GLN A 143 6.39 -20.20 -11.24
C GLN A 143 6.30 -18.81 -11.92
N LEU A 144 6.41 -17.73 -11.14
CA LEU A 144 6.40 -16.37 -11.68
C LEU A 144 7.61 -16.09 -12.58
N ALA A 145 8.77 -16.68 -12.30
CA ALA A 145 10.00 -16.53 -13.08
C ALA A 145 9.96 -17.25 -14.44
N LEU A 146 9.08 -18.25 -14.58
CA LEU A 146 8.89 -19.02 -15.82
C LEU A 146 7.92 -18.37 -16.81
N LEU A 147 7.14 -17.38 -16.37
CA LEU A 147 6.19 -16.67 -17.23
C LEU A 147 6.92 -15.94 -18.36
N ASP A 148 6.30 -15.91 -19.54
CA ASP A 148 6.79 -15.06 -20.61
C ASP A 148 6.62 -13.57 -20.26
N ARG A 149 7.15 -12.68 -21.10
CA ARG A 149 7.12 -11.24 -20.82
C ARG A 149 5.69 -10.66 -20.73
N VAL A 150 4.76 -11.11 -21.59
CA VAL A 150 3.39 -10.59 -21.65
C VAL A 150 2.57 -11.14 -20.49
N GLU A 151 2.71 -12.43 -20.20
CA GLU A 151 2.11 -13.11 -19.07
C GLU A 151 2.57 -12.49 -17.76
N ARG A 152 3.89 -12.31 -17.60
CA ARG A 152 4.49 -11.68 -16.44
C ARG A 152 3.98 -10.26 -16.24
N TYR A 153 3.91 -9.47 -17.32
CA TYR A 153 3.36 -8.12 -17.26
C TYR A 153 1.93 -8.10 -16.72
N LYS A 154 1.07 -9.02 -17.16
CA LYS A 154 -0.30 -9.12 -16.64
C LYS A 154 -0.25 -9.40 -15.15
N VAL A 155 0.38 -10.49 -14.72
CA VAL A 155 0.49 -10.86 -13.30
C VAL A 155 1.02 -9.69 -12.44
N ASP A 156 2.08 -9.05 -12.90
CA ASP A 156 2.72 -7.94 -12.19
C ASP A 156 1.83 -6.69 -12.14
N ARG A 157 1.00 -6.42 -13.16
CA ARG A 157 0.01 -5.32 -13.10
C ARG A 157 -1.03 -5.53 -12.01
N LEU A 158 -1.41 -6.77 -11.69
CA LEU A 158 -2.30 -7.03 -10.55
C LEU A 158 -1.55 -6.93 -9.23
N ARG A 159 -0.33 -7.51 -9.14
CA ARG A 159 0.53 -7.44 -7.95
C ARG A 159 0.89 -6.01 -7.57
N GLU A 160 1.11 -5.12 -8.54
CA GLU A 160 1.37 -3.69 -8.33
C GLU A 160 0.23 -2.98 -7.58
N SER A 161 -1.02 -3.39 -7.86
CA SER A 161 -2.21 -2.81 -7.21
C SER A 161 -2.72 -3.58 -5.99
N SER A 162 -2.45 -4.88 -5.90
CA SER A 162 -2.98 -5.77 -4.86
C SER A 162 -2.07 -5.81 -3.65
N ARG A 163 -2.61 -5.41 -2.49
CA ARG A 163 -1.97 -5.54 -1.18
C ARG A 163 -2.06 -6.95 -0.65
N VAL A 164 -3.06 -7.73 -1.07
CA VAL A 164 -3.12 -9.16 -0.72
C VAL A 164 -1.95 -9.91 -1.36
N LEU A 165 -1.67 -9.70 -2.65
CA LEU A 165 -0.67 -10.49 -3.37
C LEU A 165 0.79 -10.11 -3.05
N GLY A 166 1.06 -8.87 -2.67
CA GLY A 166 2.44 -8.40 -2.55
C GLY A 166 2.94 -8.23 -1.11
N PRO A 167 4.19 -8.63 -0.79
CA PRO A 167 5.07 -7.72 -0.08
C PRO A 167 5.54 -6.60 -1.06
N PRO A 168 6.09 -5.49 -0.56
CA PRO A 168 6.15 -4.19 -1.21
C PRO A 168 7.30 -4.03 -2.22
N GLU A 169 7.60 -5.05 -3.03
CA GLU A 169 8.35 -4.76 -4.25
C GLU A 169 7.52 -3.74 -5.02
N VAL A 170 8.07 -2.55 -5.24
CA VAL A 170 7.42 -1.57 -6.09
C VAL A 170 7.49 -2.14 -7.49
N VAL A 171 6.49 -2.97 -7.82
CA VAL A 171 6.37 -3.62 -9.12
C VAL A 171 6.02 -2.53 -10.12
N ASP A 172 7.02 -1.96 -10.76
CA ASP A 172 6.87 -1.10 -11.94
C ASP A 172 6.61 -1.98 -13.17
N ALA A 173 5.41 -2.57 -13.25
CA ALA A 173 5.07 -3.51 -14.31
C ALA A 173 5.19 -2.88 -15.71
N ILE A 174 4.77 -1.62 -15.86
CA ILE A 174 4.83 -0.89 -17.13
C ILE A 174 6.27 -0.63 -17.53
N GLY A 175 7.11 -0.12 -16.62
CA GLY A 175 8.51 0.13 -16.92
C GLY A 175 9.30 -1.15 -17.16
N ALA A 176 9.04 -2.23 -16.41
CA ALA A 176 9.63 -3.53 -16.62
C ALA A 176 9.36 -4.06 -18.03
N PHE A 177 8.08 -4.04 -18.43
CA PHE A 177 7.65 -4.48 -19.75
C PHE A 177 8.27 -3.63 -20.87
N SER A 178 8.31 -2.31 -20.68
CA SER A 178 8.84 -1.35 -21.66
C SER A 178 10.35 -1.50 -21.84
N ARG A 179 11.09 -1.71 -20.75
CA ARG A 179 12.55 -1.94 -20.74
C ARG A 179 12.95 -3.37 -21.11
N ARG A 180 11.98 -4.30 -21.22
CA ARG A 180 12.20 -5.73 -21.46
C ARG A 180 13.07 -6.40 -20.39
N ILE A 181 12.94 -5.94 -19.15
CA ILE A 181 13.62 -6.51 -17.98
C ILE A 181 12.68 -7.45 -17.23
N LYS A 182 13.24 -8.46 -16.56
CA LYS A 182 12.45 -9.45 -15.81
C LYS A 182 12.00 -8.92 -14.45
N ASP A 183 12.90 -8.26 -13.71
CA ASP A 183 12.56 -7.57 -12.47
C ASP A 183 12.29 -6.08 -12.71
N ALA A 184 11.17 -5.58 -12.18
CA ALA A 184 10.77 -4.19 -12.34
C ALA A 184 11.73 -3.18 -11.72
N ARG A 185 12.51 -3.61 -10.72
CA ARG A 185 13.50 -2.79 -10.01
C ARG A 185 14.83 -2.67 -10.77
N GLY A 186 15.06 -3.49 -11.80
CA GLY A 186 16.29 -3.50 -12.60
C GLY A 186 17.01 -4.84 -12.58
N ALA A 187 17.92 -5.03 -13.54
CA ALA A 187 18.66 -6.29 -13.74
C ALA A 187 19.51 -6.72 -12.53
N ASP A 188 19.90 -5.76 -11.69
CA ASP A 188 20.62 -6.05 -10.43
C ASP A 188 19.80 -6.89 -9.45
N PHE A 189 18.47 -6.72 -9.44
CA PHE A 189 17.57 -7.46 -8.56
C PHE A 189 17.21 -8.85 -9.09
N ASP A 190 17.47 -9.14 -10.38
CA ASP A 190 17.28 -10.49 -10.94
C ASP A 190 18.11 -11.53 -10.15
N LYS A 191 19.26 -11.13 -9.60
CA LYS A 191 20.15 -11.98 -8.79
C LYS A 191 19.54 -12.42 -7.46
N LEU A 192 18.53 -11.71 -6.96
CA LEU A 192 17.85 -12.07 -5.70
C LEU A 192 16.80 -13.16 -5.90
N GLN A 193 16.41 -13.44 -7.15
CA GLN A 193 15.39 -14.45 -7.45
C GLN A 193 15.88 -15.84 -7.05
N GLY A 194 15.10 -16.53 -6.23
CA GLY A 194 15.44 -17.87 -5.73
C GLY A 194 16.47 -17.91 -4.60
N VAL A 195 17.00 -16.78 -4.15
CA VAL A 195 17.95 -16.72 -3.03
C VAL A 195 17.20 -16.84 -1.70
N VAL A 196 17.25 -18.03 -1.09
CA VAL A 196 16.57 -18.33 0.17
C VAL A 196 17.40 -17.93 1.39
N ASP A 197 18.72 -18.01 1.30
CA ASP A 197 19.62 -17.69 2.43
C ASP A 197 19.65 -16.16 2.70
N PRO A 198 19.27 -15.71 3.90
CA PRO A 198 19.23 -14.29 4.22
C PRO A 198 20.61 -13.62 4.23
N ASP A 199 21.69 -14.34 4.54
CA ASP A 199 23.05 -13.80 4.50
C ASP A 199 23.56 -13.63 3.05
N GLU A 200 23.35 -14.61 2.17
CA GLU A 200 23.60 -14.48 0.74
C GLU A 200 22.80 -13.33 0.13
N ARG A 201 21.50 -13.22 0.46
CA ARG A 201 20.64 -12.12 0.03
C ARG A 201 21.21 -10.76 0.47
N ALA A 202 21.70 -10.65 1.70
CA ALA A 202 22.33 -9.44 2.21
C ALA A 202 23.60 -9.05 1.42
N LYS A 203 24.42 -10.04 1.05
CA LYS A 203 25.62 -9.80 0.24
C LYS A 203 25.26 -9.26 -1.14
N ILE A 204 24.22 -9.81 -1.78
CA ILE A 204 23.74 -9.30 -3.06
C ILE A 204 23.25 -7.86 -2.89
N LEU A 205 22.45 -7.56 -1.86
CA LEU A 205 22.01 -6.19 -1.59
C LEU A 205 23.17 -5.21 -1.35
N SER A 206 24.22 -5.64 -0.65
CA SER A 206 25.44 -4.83 -0.50
C SER A 206 26.09 -4.53 -1.86
N GLN A 207 26.19 -5.51 -2.76
CA GLN A 207 26.69 -5.30 -4.12
C GLN A 207 25.81 -4.34 -4.93
N ILE A 208 24.48 -4.43 -4.79
CA ILE A 208 23.53 -3.50 -5.43
C ILE A 208 23.76 -2.08 -4.93
N LEU A 209 23.94 -1.89 -3.61
CA LEU A 209 24.22 -0.58 -3.03
C LEU A 209 25.59 -0.02 -3.44
N GLU A 210 26.61 -0.87 -3.57
CA GLU A 210 27.91 -0.48 -4.13
C GLU A 210 27.81 -0.09 -5.60
N ASN A 211 26.94 -0.75 -6.38
CA ASN A 211 26.66 -0.36 -7.77
C ASN A 211 25.89 0.96 -7.85
N ALA A 212 24.98 1.23 -6.91
CA ALA A 212 24.21 2.47 -6.84
C ALA A 212 25.11 3.72 -6.79
N ALA A 213 26.30 3.61 -6.19
CA ALA A 213 27.30 4.68 -6.17
C ALA A 213 27.88 5.02 -7.57
N LYS A 214 27.77 4.12 -8.54
CA LYS A 214 28.44 4.17 -9.85
C LYS A 214 27.50 4.46 -11.02
N VAL A 215 26.20 4.29 -10.82
CA VAL A 215 25.18 4.54 -11.85
C VAL A 215 24.68 5.97 -11.82
N GLU A 216 23.93 6.34 -12.85
CA GLU A 216 23.25 7.63 -12.97
C GLU A 216 22.29 7.90 -11.81
N GLU A 217 22.04 9.18 -11.56
CA GLU A 217 21.31 9.67 -10.41
C GLU A 217 19.90 9.05 -10.21
N ASP A 218 19.15 8.88 -11.30
CA ASP A 218 17.79 8.32 -11.25
C ASP A 218 17.79 6.82 -10.99
N GLU A 219 18.74 6.10 -11.57
CA GLU A 219 18.91 4.68 -11.35
C GLU A 219 19.37 4.41 -9.91
N ARG A 220 20.27 5.26 -9.37
CA ARG A 220 20.70 5.23 -7.97
C ARG A 220 19.51 5.29 -7.00
N VAL A 221 18.56 6.20 -7.22
CA VAL A 221 17.34 6.30 -6.38
C VAL A 221 16.54 5.00 -6.40
N ASN A 222 16.39 4.37 -7.58
CA ASN A 222 15.65 3.12 -7.71
C ASN A 222 16.37 1.95 -7.06
N LEU A 223 17.70 1.85 -7.21
CA LEU A 223 18.50 0.83 -6.53
C LEU A 223 18.44 0.99 -5.00
N LEU A 224 18.53 2.22 -4.49
CA LEU A 224 18.41 2.51 -3.06
C LEU A 224 17.02 2.17 -2.50
N ASP A 225 15.95 2.64 -3.13
CA ASP A 225 14.57 2.34 -2.69
C ASP A 225 14.27 0.84 -2.78
N GLY A 226 14.71 0.16 -3.84
CA GLY A 226 14.57 -1.29 -4.00
C GLY A 226 15.32 -2.08 -2.93
N ALA A 227 16.57 -1.70 -2.64
CA ALA A 227 17.39 -2.38 -1.63
C ALA A 227 16.83 -2.20 -0.21
N LEU A 228 16.35 -1.00 0.13
CA LEU A 228 15.71 -0.74 1.42
C LEU A 228 14.36 -1.48 1.55
N ALA A 229 13.57 -1.58 0.47
CA ALA A 229 12.34 -2.37 0.46
C ALA A 229 12.59 -3.90 0.61
N GLU A 230 13.76 -4.40 0.22
CA GLU A 230 14.22 -5.75 0.55
C GLU A 230 14.67 -5.86 2.01
N ALA A 231 15.41 -4.87 2.51
CA ALA A 231 15.88 -4.83 3.90
C ALA A 231 14.74 -4.90 4.92
N GLU A 232 13.56 -4.34 4.60
CA GLU A 232 12.35 -4.41 5.43
C GLU A 232 11.91 -5.85 5.78
N ARG A 233 12.32 -6.85 4.99
CA ARG A 233 11.95 -8.27 5.17
C ARG A 233 13.05 -9.12 5.80
N MET A 234 14.21 -8.53 6.04
CA MET A 234 15.36 -9.26 6.54
C MET A 234 15.34 -9.32 8.08
N PRO A 235 16.04 -10.31 8.67
CA PRO A 235 16.34 -10.26 10.09
C PRO A 235 16.97 -8.92 10.48
N ALA A 236 16.57 -8.35 11.62
CA ALA A 236 16.93 -6.98 12.04
C ALA A 236 18.44 -6.69 11.95
N GLY A 237 19.31 -7.64 12.33
CA GLY A 237 20.76 -7.47 12.24
C GLY A 237 21.29 -7.35 10.81
N LEU A 238 20.66 -8.01 9.83
CA LEU A 238 20.99 -7.88 8.41
C LEU A 238 20.40 -6.58 7.82
N ALA A 239 19.15 -6.28 8.14
CA ALA A 239 18.47 -5.05 7.73
C ALA A 239 19.26 -3.81 8.17
N LYS A 240 19.75 -3.80 9.42
CA LYS A 240 20.61 -2.75 9.98
C LYS A 240 21.91 -2.55 9.18
N ARG A 241 22.53 -3.63 8.71
CA ARG A 241 23.74 -3.55 7.86
C ARG A 241 23.42 -2.91 6.51
N VAL A 242 22.36 -3.37 5.84
CA VAL A 242 21.92 -2.82 4.55
C VAL A 242 21.55 -1.34 4.69
N LEU A 243 20.83 -0.97 5.76
CA LEU A 243 20.47 0.41 6.07
C LEU A 243 21.71 1.30 6.25
N ALA A 244 22.72 0.85 6.99
CA ALA A 244 23.94 1.62 7.20
C ALA A 244 24.68 1.94 5.88
N THR A 245 24.77 0.96 4.97
CA THR A 245 25.35 1.17 3.63
C THR A 245 24.49 2.11 2.79
N ALA A 246 23.17 1.95 2.82
CA ALA A 246 22.25 2.78 2.05
C ALA A 246 22.32 4.25 2.47
N ILE A 247 22.34 4.55 3.78
CA ILE A 247 22.39 5.93 4.31
C ILE A 247 23.58 6.72 3.74
N ALA A 248 24.75 6.09 3.65
CA ALA A 248 25.95 6.72 3.09
C ALA A 248 25.77 7.16 1.62
N GLN A 249 24.82 6.56 0.90
CA GLN A 249 24.53 6.81 -0.51
C GLN A 249 23.33 7.75 -0.72
N ILE A 250 22.45 7.95 0.27
CA ILE A 250 21.25 8.79 0.14
C ILE A 250 21.64 10.24 -0.22
N GLU A 251 22.69 10.77 0.39
CA GLU A 251 23.15 12.14 0.11
C GLU A 251 23.69 12.32 -1.31
N LEU A 252 24.03 11.25 -2.01
CA LEU A 252 24.43 11.29 -3.41
C LEU A 252 23.22 11.26 -4.36
N ALA A 253 22.01 10.96 -3.89
CA ALA A 253 20.83 11.01 -4.73
C ALA A 253 20.42 12.46 -5.05
N PRO A 254 19.64 12.70 -6.13
CA PRO A 254 19.08 14.01 -6.43
C PRO A 254 18.26 14.56 -5.27
N ALA A 255 18.48 15.82 -4.91
CA ALA A 255 17.76 16.47 -3.80
C ALA A 255 16.23 16.35 -3.97
N ALA A 256 15.73 16.48 -5.20
CA ALA A 256 14.31 16.35 -5.54
C ALA A 256 13.72 14.95 -5.32
N LYS A 257 14.55 13.92 -5.11
CA LYS A 257 14.13 12.51 -4.93
C LYS A 257 14.59 11.89 -3.61
N ARG A 258 15.50 12.54 -2.86
CA ARG A 258 16.02 12.06 -1.57
C ARG A 258 14.92 11.71 -0.57
N GLY A 259 13.88 12.54 -0.49
CA GLY A 259 12.76 12.32 0.43
C GLY A 259 12.12 10.93 0.29
N ARG A 260 12.01 10.40 -0.93
CA ARG A 260 11.47 9.07 -1.20
C ARG A 260 12.33 7.98 -0.56
N VAL A 261 13.65 8.06 -0.72
CA VAL A 261 14.61 7.09 -0.17
C VAL A 261 14.66 7.19 1.35
N TYR A 262 14.63 8.41 1.89
CA TYR A 262 14.57 8.65 3.33
C TYR A 262 13.32 8.05 3.99
N ALA A 263 12.13 8.18 3.37
CA ALA A 263 10.92 7.56 3.88
C ALA A 263 11.05 6.03 4.04
N ARG A 264 11.74 5.39 3.09
CA ARG A 264 12.03 3.96 3.14
C ARG A 264 13.09 3.62 4.20
N ALA A 265 14.14 4.42 4.31
CA ALA A 265 15.18 4.25 5.32
C ALA A 265 14.60 4.35 6.74
N ILE A 266 13.67 5.27 6.96
CA ILE A 266 12.91 5.39 8.22
C ILE A 266 12.10 4.11 8.50
N ALA A 267 11.41 3.56 7.49
CA ALA A 267 10.67 2.31 7.62
C ALA A 267 11.57 1.12 8.03
N VAL A 268 12.78 1.02 7.46
CA VAL A 268 13.76 0.00 7.85
C VAL A 268 14.31 0.25 9.26
N ALA A 269 14.64 1.50 9.59
CA ALA A 269 15.17 1.88 10.89
C ALA A 269 14.17 1.60 12.02
N ALA A 270 12.88 1.86 11.78
CA ALA A 270 11.78 1.53 12.68
C ALA A 270 11.79 0.08 13.18
N MET A 271 12.20 -0.85 12.31
CA MET A 271 12.15 -2.28 12.60
C MET A 271 13.50 -2.86 13.04
N SER A 272 14.61 -2.16 12.77
CA SER A 272 15.95 -2.75 12.89
C SER A 272 16.99 -1.90 13.62
N ASP A 273 16.80 -0.58 13.71
CA ASP A 273 17.79 0.32 14.31
C ASP A 273 17.15 1.63 14.83
N LEU A 274 16.32 1.51 15.88
CA LEU A 274 15.63 2.66 16.49
C LEU A 274 16.59 3.79 16.92
N ALA A 275 17.83 3.47 17.26
CA ALA A 275 18.85 4.46 17.65
C ALA A 275 19.19 5.45 16.51
N ARG A 276 19.00 5.07 15.24
CA ARG A 276 19.23 5.94 14.09
C ARG A 276 18.01 6.74 13.67
N LEU A 277 16.83 6.40 14.19
CA LEU A 277 15.58 7.00 13.77
C LEU A 277 15.57 8.54 13.93
N PRO A 278 16.04 9.14 15.05
CA PRO A 278 16.01 10.59 15.20
C PRO A 278 16.83 11.32 14.13
N GLN A 279 18.03 10.81 13.81
CA GLN A 279 18.89 11.39 12.77
C GLN A 279 18.23 11.30 11.39
N LEU A 280 17.64 10.15 11.05
CA LEU A 280 16.96 9.98 9.76
C LEU A 280 15.74 10.89 9.64
N VAL A 281 14.99 11.06 10.72
CA VAL A 281 13.83 11.95 10.80
C VAL A 281 14.23 13.41 10.58
N GLU A 282 15.32 13.84 11.22
CA GLU A 282 15.87 15.19 11.06
C GLU A 282 16.27 15.48 9.60
N GLN A 283 16.95 14.53 8.96
CA GLN A 283 17.40 14.65 7.57
C GLN A 283 16.25 14.53 6.55
N ALA A 284 15.26 13.67 6.84
CA ALA A 284 14.15 13.39 5.94
C ALA A 284 13.21 14.58 5.78
N GLY A 285 12.95 15.34 6.85
CA GLY A 285 11.98 16.44 6.84
C GLY A 285 12.19 17.44 5.69
N PRO A 286 13.36 18.10 5.61
CA PRO A 286 13.69 19.02 4.51
C PRO A 286 13.65 18.35 3.14
N ALA A 287 14.11 17.09 3.02
CA ALA A 287 14.13 16.35 1.77
C ALA A 287 12.71 15.97 1.27
N LEU A 288 11.78 15.66 2.18
CA LEU A 288 10.39 15.36 1.86
C LEU A 288 9.66 16.59 1.32
N VAL A 289 9.93 17.78 1.86
CA VAL A 289 9.35 19.05 1.37
C VAL A 289 9.71 19.31 -0.10
N GLN A 290 10.85 18.80 -0.60
CA GLN A 290 11.29 18.97 -1.98
C GLN A 290 10.60 18.04 -2.99
N LEU A 291 9.96 16.96 -2.52
CA LEU A 291 9.28 16.01 -3.41
C LEU A 291 8.08 16.66 -4.09
N VAL A 292 7.79 16.31 -5.34
CA VAL A 292 6.50 16.67 -5.97
C VAL A 292 5.33 15.97 -5.27
N ASP A 293 4.12 16.51 -5.38
CA ASP A 293 2.99 16.11 -4.54
C ASP A 293 2.67 14.61 -4.60
N TRP A 294 2.76 13.98 -5.77
CA TRP A 294 2.50 12.55 -5.92
C TRP A 294 3.61 11.67 -5.30
N GLU A 295 4.87 12.10 -5.37
CA GLU A 295 6.00 11.40 -4.72
C GLU A 295 5.90 11.56 -3.20
N LEU A 296 5.54 12.76 -2.73
CA LEU A 296 5.32 13.02 -1.32
C LEU A 296 4.16 12.19 -0.77
N ALA A 297 3.04 12.09 -1.48
CA ALA A 297 1.93 11.23 -1.09
C ALA A 297 2.38 9.77 -0.91
N ARG A 298 3.17 9.23 -1.86
CA ARG A 298 3.72 7.86 -1.76
C ARG A 298 4.70 7.70 -0.60
N ALA A 299 5.57 8.68 -0.38
CA ALA A 299 6.51 8.68 0.75
C ALA A 299 5.76 8.69 2.09
N LEU A 300 4.71 9.51 2.22
CA LEU A 300 3.85 9.53 3.39
C LEU A 300 3.12 8.20 3.60
N GLU A 301 2.62 7.54 2.56
CA GLU A 301 2.02 6.20 2.69
C GLU A 301 3.01 5.14 3.22
N VAL A 302 4.31 5.27 2.92
CA VAL A 302 5.37 4.43 3.52
C VAL A 302 5.56 4.77 4.99
N LEU A 303 5.65 6.06 5.32
CA LEU A 303 5.82 6.52 6.70
C LEU A 303 4.64 6.13 7.59
N VAL A 304 3.40 6.33 7.13
CA VAL A 304 2.15 5.97 7.85
C VAL A 304 2.16 4.49 8.28
N ARG A 305 2.54 3.59 7.36
CA ARG A 305 2.66 2.15 7.65
C ARG A 305 3.75 1.83 8.66
N SER A 306 4.74 2.71 8.78
CA SER A 306 5.84 2.57 9.72
C SER A 306 5.52 3.13 11.10
N ILE A 307 4.57 4.08 11.22
CA ILE A 307 4.22 4.74 12.50
C ILE A 307 3.74 3.75 13.55
N GLY A 308 2.94 2.76 13.14
CA GLY A 308 2.47 1.71 14.06
C GLY A 308 3.60 0.91 14.71
N ARG A 309 4.83 1.00 14.16
CA ARG A 309 6.03 0.30 14.64
C ARG A 309 7.07 1.22 15.28
N THR A 310 6.86 2.54 15.29
CA THR A 310 7.82 3.54 15.79
C THR A 310 7.31 4.33 16.99
N HIS A 311 8.24 5.07 17.60
CA HIS A 311 7.90 6.20 18.46
C HIS A 311 7.19 7.30 17.66
N ARG A 312 5.95 7.60 18.04
CA ARG A 312 5.07 8.59 17.38
C ARG A 312 5.63 10.02 17.42
N THR A 313 6.44 10.33 18.43
CA THR A 313 6.98 11.66 18.72
C THR A 313 7.94 12.17 17.64
N GLU A 314 8.79 11.31 17.11
CA GLU A 314 9.81 11.66 16.14
C GLU A 314 9.13 11.98 14.80
N LEU A 315 8.16 11.18 14.40
CA LEU A 315 7.41 11.40 13.16
C LEU A 315 6.51 12.64 13.24
N ALA A 316 6.04 13.05 14.42
CA ALA A 316 5.29 14.30 14.58
C ALA A 316 6.05 15.51 14.02
N ALA A 317 7.39 15.53 14.14
CA ALA A 317 8.22 16.60 13.59
C ALA A 317 8.16 16.67 12.06
N ILE A 318 8.18 15.51 11.37
CA ILE A 318 8.03 15.45 9.91
C ILE A 318 6.66 15.98 9.50
N TRP A 319 5.59 15.53 10.17
CA TRP A 319 4.24 15.99 9.85
C TRP A 319 4.10 17.50 9.99
N LYS A 320 4.64 18.07 11.08
CA LYS A 320 4.64 19.53 11.27
C LYS A 320 5.37 20.28 10.14
N GLN A 321 6.49 19.75 9.64
CA GLN A 321 7.21 20.37 8.52
C GLN A 321 6.44 20.29 7.19
N LEU A 322 5.62 19.25 7.01
CA LEU A 322 4.85 19.02 5.80
C LEU A 322 3.49 19.73 5.78
N GLU A 323 3.03 20.26 6.91
CA GLU A 323 1.70 20.87 7.07
C GLU A 323 1.45 21.98 6.06
N ALA A 324 2.37 22.93 5.91
CA ALA A 324 2.23 24.05 4.98
C ALA A 324 2.04 23.59 3.54
N LYS A 325 2.71 22.50 3.14
CA LYS A 325 2.63 21.94 1.79
C LYS A 325 1.34 21.16 1.59
N ALA A 326 0.99 20.26 2.52
CA ALA A 326 -0.22 19.45 2.42
C ALA A 326 -1.49 20.32 2.44
N LEU A 327 -1.47 21.41 3.21
CA LEU A 327 -2.62 22.31 3.39
C LEU A 327 -2.61 23.51 2.45
N ASP A 328 -1.69 23.60 1.49
CA ASP A 328 -1.66 24.72 0.55
C ASP A 328 -2.95 24.72 -0.31
N THR A 329 -3.83 25.69 -0.04
CA THR A 329 -5.09 25.87 -0.76
C THR A 329 -4.93 26.67 -2.04
N LYS A 330 -3.77 27.31 -2.26
CA LYS A 330 -3.46 28.06 -3.47
C LYS A 330 -2.98 27.18 -4.61
N GLN A 331 -2.58 25.94 -4.32
CA GLN A 331 -2.22 24.97 -5.34
C GLN A 331 -3.39 24.76 -6.30
N LYS A 332 -3.08 24.75 -7.60
CA LYS A 332 -4.06 24.34 -8.60
C LYS A 332 -4.49 22.91 -8.26
N PRO A 333 -5.80 22.61 -8.32
CA PRO A 333 -6.29 21.30 -7.95
C PRO A 333 -5.88 20.26 -9.00
N ASP A 334 -4.65 19.75 -8.86
CA ASP A 334 -4.16 18.56 -9.52
C ASP A 334 -4.64 17.31 -8.77
N ASP A 335 -4.64 16.18 -9.46
CA ASP A 335 -5.11 14.90 -8.95
C ASP A 335 -4.20 14.35 -7.84
N ALA A 336 -2.95 14.82 -7.75
CA ALA A 336 -2.04 14.45 -6.67
C ALA A 336 -2.39 15.09 -5.31
N VAL A 337 -3.00 16.27 -5.30
CA VAL A 337 -3.19 17.07 -4.06
C VAL A 337 -4.09 16.35 -3.05
N PRO A 338 -5.25 15.78 -3.42
CA PRO A 338 -6.10 15.14 -2.41
C PRO A 338 -5.53 13.80 -1.92
N ARG A 339 -4.71 13.11 -2.74
CA ARG A 339 -3.94 11.94 -2.29
C ARG A 339 -2.89 12.33 -1.25
N LEU A 340 -2.14 13.40 -1.51
CA LEU A 340 -1.21 13.98 -0.54
C LEU A 340 -1.92 14.33 0.77
N ARG A 341 -3.05 15.02 0.69
CA ARG A 341 -3.86 15.38 1.88
C ARG A 341 -4.39 14.17 2.63
N ALA A 342 -4.82 13.12 1.93
CA ALA A 342 -5.30 11.90 2.57
C ALA A 342 -4.15 11.16 3.28
N ALA A 343 -2.97 11.05 2.66
CA ALA A 343 -1.79 10.46 3.29
C ALA A 343 -1.29 11.28 4.49
N TYR A 344 -1.34 12.60 4.39
CA TYR A 344 -1.05 13.51 5.51
C TYR A 344 -2.05 13.31 6.66
N ALA A 345 -3.35 13.31 6.36
CA ALA A 345 -4.41 13.08 7.34
C ALA A 345 -4.29 11.70 8.01
N ALA A 346 -3.88 10.65 7.28
CA ALA A 346 -3.64 9.33 7.85
C ALA A 346 -2.59 9.37 8.98
N GLY A 347 -1.51 10.13 8.81
CA GLY A 347 -0.54 10.30 9.88
C GLY A 347 -1.04 11.19 11.01
N LEU A 348 -1.88 12.19 10.73
CA LEU A 348 -2.57 12.95 11.78
C LEU A 348 -3.45 12.04 12.65
N VAL A 349 -4.17 11.07 12.05
CA VAL A 349 -4.92 10.06 12.81
C VAL A 349 -4.00 9.29 13.75
N GLN A 350 -2.87 8.80 13.24
CA GLN A 350 -1.88 8.06 14.04
C GLN A 350 -1.26 8.89 15.18
N LEU A 351 -1.13 10.20 14.98
CA LEU A 351 -0.68 11.16 15.99
C LEU A 351 -1.79 11.59 16.97
N GLY A 352 -3.04 11.14 16.77
CA GLY A 352 -4.18 11.48 17.60
C GLY A 352 -4.69 12.92 17.41
N ASP A 353 -4.39 13.55 16.27
CA ASP A 353 -4.85 14.90 15.98
C ASP A 353 -6.35 14.89 15.57
N PRO A 354 -7.23 15.61 16.29
CA PRO A 354 -8.67 15.58 16.04
C PRO A 354 -9.07 16.15 14.67
N ARG A 355 -8.23 17.00 14.04
CA ARG A 355 -8.49 17.60 12.72
C ARG A 355 -8.51 16.55 11.61
N ALA A 356 -7.88 15.39 11.83
CA ALA A 356 -7.71 14.37 10.82
C ALA A 356 -9.05 13.85 10.27
N LYS A 357 -10.05 13.64 11.14
CA LYS A 357 -11.36 13.11 10.76
C LYS A 357 -12.11 14.05 9.82
N GLU A 358 -12.15 15.34 10.17
CA GLU A 358 -12.81 16.37 9.36
C GLU A 358 -12.11 16.51 8.00
N MET A 359 -10.78 16.44 8.00
CA MET A 359 -9.99 16.50 6.77
C MET A 359 -10.29 15.32 5.85
N LEU A 360 -10.33 14.09 6.36
CA LEU A 360 -10.67 12.90 5.57
C LEU A 360 -12.07 12.99 4.97
N ALA A 361 -13.07 13.42 5.75
CA ALA A 361 -14.43 13.61 5.25
C ALA A 361 -14.52 14.69 4.15
N ALA A 362 -13.75 15.78 4.28
CA ALA A 362 -13.68 16.82 3.27
C ALA A 362 -13.02 16.33 1.97
N ILE A 363 -11.94 15.55 2.08
CA ILE A 363 -11.25 14.94 0.93
C ILE A 363 -12.18 13.94 0.22
N GLU A 364 -12.85 13.09 0.99
CA GLU A 364 -13.83 12.13 0.50
C GLU A 364 -14.89 12.84 -0.36
N LYS A 365 -15.55 13.86 0.21
CA LYS A 365 -16.57 14.65 -0.49
C LYS A 365 -16.04 15.37 -1.74
N ALA A 366 -14.80 15.85 -1.71
CA ALA A 366 -14.18 16.50 -2.86
C ALA A 366 -13.89 15.52 -4.02
N GLY A 367 -13.80 14.22 -3.73
CA GLY A 367 -13.61 13.16 -4.71
C GLY A 367 -14.87 12.86 -5.53
N ASP A 368 -16.07 13.08 -4.98
CA ASP A 368 -17.34 12.63 -5.60
C ASP A 368 -17.57 13.16 -7.02
N SER A 369 -17.10 14.37 -7.32
CA SER A 369 -17.29 15.00 -8.64
C SER A 369 -16.18 14.69 -9.65
N ARG A 370 -15.25 13.79 -9.33
CA ARG A 370 -14.07 13.48 -10.17
C ARG A 370 -14.27 12.23 -11.03
N SER A 371 -13.32 11.98 -11.94
CA SER A 371 -13.33 10.81 -12.81
C SER A 371 -13.30 9.49 -12.01
N ILE A 372 -13.76 8.39 -12.59
CA ILE A 372 -13.76 7.08 -11.90
C ILE A 372 -12.33 6.63 -11.55
N SER A 373 -11.37 6.79 -12.46
CA SER A 373 -9.97 6.42 -12.23
C SER A 373 -9.38 7.20 -11.05
N TYR A 374 -9.66 8.51 -11.00
CA TYR A 374 -9.24 9.35 -9.90
C TYR A 374 -9.86 8.90 -8.57
N ARG A 375 -11.19 8.63 -8.56
CA ARG A 375 -11.88 8.19 -7.34
C ARG A 375 -11.34 6.87 -6.82
N LEU A 376 -11.00 5.93 -7.70
CA LEU A 376 -10.39 4.65 -7.33
C LEU A 376 -9.04 4.85 -6.64
N GLU A 377 -8.17 5.67 -7.22
CA GLU A 377 -6.87 5.99 -6.60
C GLU A 377 -7.03 6.69 -5.26
N LEU A 378 -7.94 7.66 -5.16
CA LEU A 378 -8.22 8.37 -3.92
C LEU A 378 -8.79 7.43 -2.85
N SER A 379 -9.69 6.51 -3.23
CA SER A 379 -10.29 5.53 -2.33
C SER A 379 -9.24 4.66 -1.67
N ARG A 380 -8.16 4.32 -2.40
CA ARG A 380 -7.03 3.57 -1.82
C ARG A 380 -6.35 4.31 -0.67
N THR A 381 -6.05 5.58 -0.86
CA THR A 381 -5.41 6.39 0.19
C THR A 381 -6.40 6.71 1.32
N LEU A 382 -7.68 6.90 1.03
CA LEU A 382 -8.72 7.10 2.05
C LEU A 382 -8.96 5.86 2.91
N VAL A 383 -9.08 4.68 2.32
CA VAL A 383 -9.24 3.42 3.08
C VAL A 383 -8.05 3.19 4.00
N LEU A 384 -6.83 3.43 3.51
CA LEU A 384 -5.63 3.40 4.36
C LEU A 384 -5.73 4.33 5.57
N ALA A 385 -6.17 5.57 5.33
CA ALA A 385 -6.27 6.57 6.37
C ALA A 385 -7.38 6.23 7.37
N TYR A 386 -8.53 5.78 6.89
CA TYR A 386 -9.66 5.37 7.71
C TYR A 386 -9.37 4.11 8.51
N ALA A 387 -8.57 3.18 8.00
CA ALA A 387 -8.12 2.01 8.77
C ALA A 387 -7.32 2.39 10.04
N GLN A 388 -6.80 3.62 10.13
CA GLN A 388 -6.10 4.09 11.32
C GLN A 388 -7.05 4.61 12.43
N LEU A 389 -8.35 4.75 12.14
CA LEU A 389 -9.36 5.19 13.12
C LEU A 389 -9.72 4.08 14.12
N PRO A 390 -10.44 4.38 15.22
CA PRO A 390 -11.06 3.35 16.05
C PRO A 390 -11.91 2.37 15.21
N SER A 391 -11.89 1.07 15.56
CA SER A 391 -12.44 -0.02 14.73
C SER A 391 -13.83 0.28 14.16
N ASP A 392 -14.78 0.65 15.02
CA ASP A 392 -16.17 0.91 14.60
C ASP A 392 -16.27 2.06 13.57
N GLU A 393 -15.49 3.12 13.77
CA GLU A 393 -15.44 4.26 12.85
C GLU A 393 -14.73 3.89 11.54
N ALA A 394 -13.64 3.12 11.62
CA ALA A 394 -12.88 2.65 10.47
C ALA A 394 -13.76 1.79 9.55
N LEU A 395 -14.44 0.79 10.12
CA LEU A 395 -15.31 -0.12 9.36
C LEU A 395 -16.45 0.62 8.65
N ALA A 396 -17.11 1.54 9.36
CA ALA A 396 -18.18 2.35 8.78
C ALA A 396 -17.68 3.27 7.65
N ALA A 397 -16.50 3.88 7.82
CA ALA A 397 -15.91 4.77 6.81
C ALA A 397 -15.43 3.99 5.57
N ILE A 398 -14.80 2.84 5.74
CA ILE A 398 -14.34 1.98 4.62
C ILE A 398 -15.53 1.48 3.80
N GLU A 399 -16.61 1.04 4.46
CA GLU A 399 -17.84 0.64 3.77
C GLU A 399 -18.44 1.82 2.98
N ARG A 400 -18.45 3.01 3.56
CA ARG A 400 -18.93 4.23 2.88
C ARG A 400 -18.09 4.53 1.63
N VAL A 401 -16.76 4.46 1.71
CA VAL A 401 -15.87 4.65 0.55
C VAL A 401 -16.15 3.61 -0.54
N ALA A 402 -16.33 2.33 -0.19
CA ALA A 402 -16.66 1.29 -1.16
C ALA A 402 -17.99 1.57 -1.91
N ARG A 403 -18.98 2.11 -1.18
CA ARG A 403 -20.32 2.44 -1.70
C ARG A 403 -20.37 3.66 -2.62
N GLN A 404 -19.29 4.43 -2.75
CA GLN A 404 -19.21 5.56 -3.70
C GLN A 404 -19.18 5.12 -5.17
N PHE A 405 -19.05 3.82 -5.43
CA PHE A 405 -19.01 3.24 -6.76
C PHE A 405 -20.27 2.45 -7.07
N PRO A 406 -21.41 3.12 -7.37
CA PRO A 406 -22.68 2.43 -7.67
C PRO A 406 -22.59 1.53 -8.92
N SER A 407 -21.58 1.75 -9.74
CA SER A 407 -21.09 0.78 -10.71
C SER A 407 -19.57 0.80 -10.73
N ILE A 408 -18.96 -0.35 -10.97
CA ILE A 408 -17.51 -0.48 -11.11
C ILE A 408 -17.24 -1.02 -12.52
N SER A 409 -16.35 -0.34 -13.24
CA SER A 409 -16.01 -0.70 -14.61
C SER A 409 -14.51 -0.58 -14.79
N ASP A 410 -13.93 -1.53 -15.51
CA ASP A 410 -12.53 -1.46 -15.93
C ASP A 410 -12.38 -0.70 -17.25
N SER A 411 -13.06 0.45 -17.33
CA SER A 411 -12.76 1.45 -18.35
C SER A 411 -11.25 1.68 -18.35
N PHE A 412 -10.61 1.49 -19.51
CA PHE A 412 -9.17 1.71 -19.75
C PHE A 412 -8.19 0.57 -19.44
N SER A 413 -8.64 -0.64 -19.07
CA SER A 413 -7.72 -1.80 -19.08
C SER A 413 -7.82 -2.60 -20.37
N THR A 414 -6.66 -2.97 -20.91
CA THR A 414 -6.51 -3.91 -22.03
C THR A 414 -6.29 -5.34 -21.53
N ASN A 415 -6.61 -5.61 -20.26
CA ASN A 415 -6.33 -6.89 -19.65
C ASN A 415 -7.45 -7.90 -19.96
N SER A 416 -7.09 -8.93 -20.72
CA SER A 416 -7.98 -10.02 -21.10
C SER A 416 -8.32 -10.98 -19.95
N HIS A 417 -7.56 -10.96 -18.85
CA HIS A 417 -7.60 -11.98 -17.80
C HIS A 417 -8.48 -11.59 -16.59
N TYR A 418 -8.56 -10.30 -16.27
CA TYR A 418 -9.38 -9.78 -15.17
C TYR A 418 -9.58 -8.28 -15.27
N ALA A 419 -10.59 -7.78 -14.56
CA ALA A 419 -10.82 -6.35 -14.39
C ALA A 419 -9.96 -5.77 -13.25
N LYS A 420 -8.83 -5.12 -13.57
CA LYS A 420 -7.85 -4.64 -12.57
C LYS A 420 -8.49 -3.64 -11.59
N SER A 421 -9.18 -2.63 -12.11
CA SER A 421 -9.76 -1.55 -11.29
C SER A 421 -10.77 -2.07 -10.26
N VAL A 422 -11.53 -3.11 -10.63
CA VAL A 422 -12.50 -3.78 -9.76
C VAL A 422 -11.77 -4.50 -8.62
N LEU A 423 -10.77 -5.32 -8.96
CA LEU A 423 -10.01 -6.08 -7.99
C LEU A 423 -9.19 -5.17 -7.06
N GLU A 424 -8.64 -4.08 -7.56
CA GLU A 424 -7.88 -3.10 -6.77
C GLU A 424 -8.74 -2.44 -5.69
N LEU A 425 -9.99 -2.06 -6.02
CA LEU A 425 -10.93 -1.51 -5.03
C LEU A 425 -11.29 -2.57 -3.98
N MET A 426 -11.64 -3.78 -4.40
CA MET A 426 -11.99 -4.90 -3.49
C MET A 426 -10.83 -5.24 -2.55
N ASP A 427 -9.63 -5.40 -3.10
CA ASP A 427 -8.40 -5.68 -2.36
C ASP A 427 -8.15 -4.61 -1.31
N THR A 428 -8.20 -3.33 -1.71
CA THR A 428 -7.97 -2.22 -0.80
C THR A 428 -8.96 -2.23 0.37
N VAL A 429 -10.27 -2.36 0.10
CA VAL A 429 -11.28 -2.30 1.19
C VAL A 429 -11.23 -3.52 2.09
N VAL A 430 -11.01 -4.71 1.53
CA VAL A 430 -10.86 -5.93 2.33
C VAL A 430 -9.63 -5.83 3.22
N VAL A 431 -8.50 -5.38 2.68
CA VAL A 431 -7.27 -5.17 3.45
C VAL A 431 -7.48 -4.10 4.52
N GLY A 432 -8.13 -2.98 4.21
CA GLY A 432 -8.43 -1.95 5.21
C GLY A 432 -9.33 -2.43 6.36
N VAL A 433 -10.17 -3.45 6.14
CA VAL A 433 -11.00 -4.07 7.19
C VAL A 433 -10.19 -4.99 8.11
N VAL A 434 -9.13 -5.64 7.60
CA VAL A 434 -8.44 -6.74 8.31
C VAL A 434 -6.99 -6.46 8.70
N ASP A 435 -6.35 -5.44 8.13
CA ASP A 435 -5.02 -5.00 8.54
C ASP A 435 -5.12 -3.90 9.61
N GLU A 436 -4.37 -4.10 10.70
CA GLU A 436 -4.19 -3.17 11.83
C GLU A 436 -2.88 -2.40 11.71
#